data_AF-A0A2V3JN80-F1
#
_entry.id   AF-A0A2V3JN80-F1
#
_cell.length_a   1.000
_cell.length_b   1.000
_cell.length_c   1.000
_cell.angle_alpha   90.00
_cell.angle_beta   90.00
_cell.angle_gamma   90.00
#
_symmetry.space_group_name_H-M   'P 1'
#
loop_
_entity.id
_entity.type
_entity.pdbx_description
1 polymer ?
#
loop_
_entity_poly.entity_id
_entity_poly.type
_entity_poly.pdbx_seq_one_letter_code
_entity_poly.pdbx_strand_id
1 'polypeptide(L)' 'MIEIEFTEEEMKALDYERYHHPHPRVQRRMEALWLKSQNISHKHICQFTGISSNTLTKYLRK' A
#
# COMPACT_ATOMS: atom_id res chain seq x y z
N MET A 1 -5.50 -13.98 -5.28
CA MET A 1 -4.87 -13.13 -4.26
C MET A 1 -3.53 -12.74 -4.86
N ILE A 2 -3.23 -11.46 -5.07
CA ILE A 2 -1.93 -11.06 -5.62
C ILE A 2 -0.93 -11.10 -4.46
N GLU A 3 0.06 -11.97 -4.58
CA GLU A 3 1.22 -12.02 -3.69
C GLU A 3 2.34 -11.22 -4.38
N ILE A 4 2.76 -10.16 -3.71
CA ILE A 4 3.90 -9.35 -4.12
C ILE A 4 4.92 -9.55 -3.02
N GLU A 5 6.11 -9.99 -3.40
CA GLU A 5 7.25 -10.02 -2.49
C GLU A 5 7.78 -8.61 -2.34
N PHE A 6 7.88 -8.15 -1.10
CA PHE A 6 8.50 -6.86 -0.78
C PHE A 6 9.82 -7.14 -0.08
N THR A 7 10.87 -6.46 -0.52
CA THR A 7 12.16 -6.46 0.18
C THR A 7 12.10 -5.55 1.41
N GLU A 8 12.97 -5.78 2.40
CA GLU A 8 13.04 -4.93 3.60
C GLU A 8 13.32 -3.45 3.27
N GLU A 9 14.10 -3.19 2.23
CA GLU A 9 14.41 -1.85 1.75
C GLU A 9 13.16 -1.15 1.20
N GLU A 10 12.36 -1.85 0.40
CA GLU A 10 11.08 -1.33 -0.10
C GLU A 10 10.10 -1.07 1.03
N MET A 11 10.04 -1.95 2.03
CA MET A 11 9.19 -1.74 3.21
C MET A 11 9.58 -0.48 3.97
N LYS A 12 10.88 -0.22 4.16
CA LYS A 12 11.38 1.01 4.80
C LYS A 12 11.09 2.24 3.95
N ALA A 13 11.26 2.16 2.63
CA ALA A 13 10.95 3.25 1.72
C ALA A 13 9.46 3.59 1.74
N LEU A 14 8.57 2.58 1.72
CA LEU A 14 7.12 2.77 1.81
C LEU A 14 6.69 3.37 3.15
N ASP A 15 7.35 2.96 4.24
CA ASP A 15 7.11 3.51 5.58
C ASP A 15 7.49 5.00 5.67
N TYR A 16 8.60 5.38 5.06
CA TYR A 16 9.01 6.79 5.01
C TYR A 16 8.10 7.61 4.09
N GLU A 17 7.88 7.13 2.86
CA GLU A 17 7.15 7.87 1.82
C GLU A 17 5.66 8.06 2.16
N ARG A 18 5.03 7.18 2.96
CA ARG A 18 3.61 7.36 3.34
C ARG A 18 3.34 8.67 4.09
N TYR A 19 4.36 9.27 4.70
CA TYR A 19 4.23 10.56 5.42
C TYR A 19 4.94 11.71 4.72
N HIS A 20 5.98 11.44 3.91
CA HIS A 20 6.85 12.47 3.35
C HIS A 20 6.59 12.78 1.87
N HIS A 21 5.82 11.94 1.17
CA HIS A 21 5.59 12.16 -0.25
C HIS A 21 4.75 13.43 -0.49
N PRO A 22 5.09 14.32 -1.45
CA PRO A 22 4.41 15.61 -1.62
C PRO A 22 2.95 15.52 -2.02
N HIS A 23 2.54 14.41 -2.66
CA HIS A 23 1.19 14.22 -3.17
C HIS A 23 0.34 13.29 -2.28
N PRO A 24 -0.78 13.74 -1.70
CA PRO A 24 -1.61 12.95 -0.77
C PRO A 24 -2.13 11.62 -1.35
N ARG A 25 -2.50 11.60 -2.64
CA ARG A 25 -2.89 10.34 -3.30
C ARG A 25 -1.77 9.29 -3.35
N VAL A 26 -0.53 9.72 -3.48
CA VAL A 26 0.61 8.80 -3.52
C VAL A 26 0.97 8.35 -2.12
N GLN A 27 0.90 9.21 -1.10
CA GLN A 27 0.99 8.82 0.31
C GLN A 27 0.03 7.67 0.65
N ARG A 28 -1.25 7.82 0.29
CA ARG A 28 -2.28 6.78 0.49
C ARG A 28 -2.01 5.50 -0.30
N ARG A 29 -1.38 5.60 -1.48
CA ARG A 29 -0.93 4.43 -2.25
C ARG A 29 0.22 3.72 -1.54
N MET A 30 1.22 4.47 -1.05
CA MET A 30 2.35 3.90 -0.30
C MET A 30 1.88 3.22 0.97
N GLU A 31 0.95 3.82 1.70
CA GLU A 31 0.31 3.20 2.86
C GLU A 31 -0.37 1.87 2.51
N ALA A 32 -1.15 1.83 1.43
CA ALA A 32 -1.81 0.60 0.98
C ALA A 32 -0.82 -0.52 0.60
N LEU A 33 0.30 -0.16 -0.03
CA LEU A 33 1.37 -1.11 -0.37
C LEU A 33 2.14 -1.57 0.88
N TRP A 34 2.42 -0.66 1.81
CA TRP A 34 3.04 -0.98 3.09
C TRP A 34 2.18 -1.94 3.91
N LEU A 35 0.87 -1.71 4.01
CA LEU A 35 -0.03 -2.64 4.71
C LEU A 35 -0.10 -4.00 4.02
N LYS A 36 0.05 -4.04 2.69
CA LYS A 36 0.11 -5.30 1.93
C LYS A 36 1.37 -6.09 2.25
N SER A 37 2.52 -5.44 2.44
CA SER A 37 3.76 -6.12 2.84
C SER A 37 3.71 -6.66 4.28
N GLN A 38 2.91 -6.06 5.16
CA GLN A 38 2.62 -6.57 6.51
C GLN A 38 1.67 -7.78 6.55
N ASN A 39 1.33 -8.36 5.38
CA ASN A 39 0.44 -9.49 5.24
C ASN A 39 -1.01 -9.23 5.75
N ILE A 40 -1.44 -7.98 5.75
CA ILE A 40 -2.79 -7.58 6.17
C ILE A 40 -3.81 -7.97 5.09
N SER A 41 -5.01 -8.38 5.52
CA SER A 41 -6.08 -8.75 4.60
C SER A 41 -6.47 -7.59 3.69
N HIS A 42 -6.75 -7.89 2.42
CA HIS A 42 -7.15 -6.89 1.41
C HIS A 42 -8.35 -6.04 1.87
N LYS A 43 -9.28 -6.65 2.61
CA LYS A 43 -10.45 -5.98 3.18
C LYS A 43 -10.06 -4.95 4.24
N HIS A 44 -9.15 -5.31 5.16
CA HIS A 44 -8.66 -4.39 6.18
C HIS A 44 -7.86 -3.24 5.57
N ILE A 45 -7.04 -3.50 4.55
CA ILE A 45 -6.29 -2.44 3.85
C ILE A 45 -7.26 -1.40 3.26
N CYS A 46 -8.34 -1.85 2.61
CA CYS A 46 -9.36 -0.96 2.07
C CYS A 46 -10.04 -0.13 3.17
N GLN A 47 -10.31 -0.74 4.33
CA GLN A 47 -10.92 -0.07 5.48
C GLN A 47 -9.99 0.99 6.09
N PHE A 48 -8.69 0.70 6.25
CA PHE A 48 -7.73 1.62 6.85
C PHE A 48 -7.39 2.79 5.92
N THR A 49 -7.20 2.52 4.64
CA THR A 49 -6.79 3.55 3.67
C THR A 49 -7.96 4.30 3.03
N GLY A 50 -9.21 3.83 3.24
CA GLY A 50 -10.42 4.42 2.68
C GLY A 50 -10.51 4.28 1.15
N ILE A 51 -9.84 3.29 0.56
CA ILE A 51 -9.87 3.02 -0.89
C ILE A 51 -10.76 1.83 -1.23
N SER A 52 -11.25 1.80 -2.46
CA SER A 52 -12.01 0.64 -2.96
C SER A 52 -11.09 -0.56 -3.25
N SER A 53 -11.63 -1.77 -3.18
CA SER A 53 -10.91 -2.99 -3.55
C SER A 53 -10.37 -2.95 -4.99
N ASN A 54 -11.09 -2.29 -5.89
CA ASN A 54 -10.67 -2.07 -7.28
C ASN A 54 -9.45 -1.15 -7.36
N THR A 55 -9.43 -0.10 -6.54
CA THR A 55 -8.29 0.83 -6.44
C THR A 55 -7.05 0.11 -5.91
N LEU A 56 -7.20 -0.69 -4.86
CA LEU A 56 -6.11 -1.49 -4.30
C LEU A 56 -5.57 -2.49 -5.34
N THR A 57 -6.46 -3.20 -6.05
CA THR A 57 -6.06 -4.11 -7.13
C THR A 57 -5.32 -3.38 -8.25
N LYS A 58 -5.72 -2.16 -8.60
CA LYS A 58 -5.04 -1.32 -9.60
C LYS A 58 -3.63 -0.91 -9.15
N TYR A 59 -3.41 -0.71 -7.85
CA TYR A 59 -2.08 -0.40 -7.32
C TYR A 59 -1.11 -1.58 -7.40
N LEU A 60 -1.63 -2.80 -7.25
CA LEU A 60 -0.88 -4.06 -7.25
C LEU A 60 -0.63 -4.66 -8.64
N ARG A 61 -1.37 -4.20 -9.66
CA ARG A 61 -1.34 -4.75 -11.03
C ARG A 61 -0.33 -4.07 -11.98
N LYS A 62 0.48 -3.13 -11.48
CA LYS A 62 1.29 -2.25 -12.34
C LYS A 62 2.76 -2.60 -12.26
#